data_AF-A0A3N5G5Z4-F1
#
_entry.id   AF-A0A3N5G5Z4-F1
#
_cell.length_a   1.000
_cell.length_b   1.000
_cell.length_c   1.000
_cell.angle_alpha   90.00
_cell.angle_beta   90.00
_cell.angle_gamma   90.00
#
_symmetry.space_group_name_H-M   'P 1'
#
loop_
_entity.id
_entity.type
_entity.pdbx_description
1 polymer ?
#
loop_
_entity_poly.entity_id
_entity_poly.type
_entity_poly.pdbx_seq_one_letter_code
_entity_poly.pdbx_strand_id
1 'polypeptide(L)'
;MLSVPLDRPVAPGETIEIEMAWTSRVPRTFARTGRIGDYYFIAQWFPKIGVLEDAGWNCHQFHAATEFFADFGVYDVSLTVPAGWVVGATGVLASPPAQATSSATTTHRFRADDVHDFAWTSSPDFLERTERFEEPGLGAVEMRLLLQPEHADQADRHFSATRAALKYYGSWFGAYPYRQITVVD
;
A
#
# COMPACT_ATOMS: atom_id res chain seq x y z
N MET A 1 2.29 14.03 18.54
CA MET A 1 2.91 12.72 18.85
C MET A 1 2.04 12.04 19.90
N LEU A 2 1.59 10.82 19.64
CA LEU A 2 0.92 9.97 20.63
C LEU A 2 2.00 9.15 21.33
N SER A 3 1.98 9.10 22.66
CA SER A 3 2.87 8.26 23.46
C SER A 3 2.02 7.50 24.47
N VAL A 4 2.24 6.19 24.57
CA VAL A 4 1.51 5.30 25.46
C VAL A 4 2.55 4.55 26.30
N PRO A 5 2.54 4.70 27.65
CA PRO A 5 3.41 3.90 28.49
C PRO A 5 2.95 2.44 28.46
N LEU A 6 3.91 1.51 28.39
CA LEU A 6 3.64 0.08 28.53
C LEU A 6 3.57 -0.29 30.01
N ASP A 7 2.76 -1.29 30.34
CA ASP A 7 2.62 -1.79 31.73
C ASP A 7 3.94 -2.37 32.28
N ARG A 8 4.82 -2.83 31.38
CA ARG A 8 6.16 -3.34 31.70
C ARG A 8 7.15 -3.06 30.57
N PRO A 9 8.46 -3.02 30.87
CA PRO A 9 9.51 -2.97 29.85
C PRO A 9 9.45 -4.20 28.92
N VAL A 10 9.93 -4.01 27.68
CA VAL A 10 10.13 -5.05 26.67
C VAL A 10 11.62 -5.39 26.60
N ALA A 11 11.98 -6.64 26.89
CA ALA A 11 13.37 -7.09 26.86
C ALA A 11 13.88 -7.32 25.42
N PRO A 12 15.21 -7.35 25.18
CA PRO A 12 15.75 -7.72 23.87
C PRO A 12 15.23 -9.08 23.38
N GLY A 13 14.70 -9.11 22.15
CA GLY A 13 14.12 -10.31 21.54
C GLY A 13 12.71 -10.67 22.04
N GLU A 14 12.14 -9.89 22.95
CA GLU A 14 10.77 -10.06 23.40
C GLU A 14 9.77 -9.44 22.42
N THR A 15 8.61 -10.08 22.30
CA THR A 15 7.48 -9.61 21.50
C THR A 15 6.34 -9.14 22.40
N ILE A 16 5.71 -8.04 22.01
CA ILE A 16 4.44 -7.59 22.57
C ILE A 16 3.40 -7.44 21.46
N GLU A 17 2.13 -7.47 21.84
CA GLU A 17 1.00 -7.18 20.96
C GLU A 17 0.37 -5.85 21.39
N ILE A 18 0.13 -4.96 20.42
CA ILE A 18 -0.51 -3.67 20.65
C ILE A 18 -1.77 -3.62 19.81
N GLU A 19 -2.92 -3.55 20.47
CA GLU A 19 -4.21 -3.32 19.82
C GLU A 19 -4.54 -1.83 19.86
N MET A 20 -4.94 -1.28 18.71
CA MET A 20 -5.33 0.12 18.59
C MET A 20 -6.59 0.28 17.76
N ALA A 21 -7.53 1.05 18.28
CA ALA A 21 -8.69 1.52 17.55
C ALA A 21 -8.57 3.02 17.31
N TRP A 22 -8.76 3.45 16.07
CA TRP A 22 -8.76 4.87 15.72
C TRP A 22 -9.83 5.17 14.68
N THR A 23 -10.12 6.46 14.52
CA THR A 23 -10.98 6.95 13.44
C THR A 23 -10.28 8.11 12.77
N SER A 24 -10.22 8.07 11.44
CA SER A 24 -9.67 9.14 10.63
C SER A 24 -10.72 9.67 9.66
N ARG A 25 -10.62 10.95 9.30
CA ARG A 25 -11.46 11.55 8.27
C ARG A 25 -10.62 11.67 7.01
N VAL A 26 -11.13 11.12 5.91
CA VAL A 26 -10.49 11.29 4.60
C VAL A 26 -10.60 12.76 4.19
N PRO A 27 -9.48 13.46 3.97
CA PRO A 27 -9.52 14.85 3.54
C PRO A 27 -9.95 14.94 2.07
N ARG A 28 -10.44 16.13 1.65
CA ARG A 28 -10.37 16.49 0.23
C ARG A 28 -8.90 16.44 -0.19
N THR A 29 -8.60 15.96 -1.39
CA THR A 29 -7.24 15.72 -1.85
C THR A 29 -6.27 16.82 -1.44
N PHE A 30 -5.28 16.41 -0.65
CA PHE A 30 -4.18 17.23 -0.21
C PHE A 30 -2.90 16.41 -0.37
N ALA A 31 -2.06 16.81 -1.33
CA ALA A 31 -0.83 16.12 -1.67
C ALA A 31 -1.04 14.61 -1.91
N ARG A 32 -0.52 13.75 -1.02
CA ARG A 32 -0.40 12.29 -1.19
C ARG A 32 -1.59 11.50 -0.59
N THR A 33 -2.67 12.16 -0.16
CA THR A 33 -3.87 11.50 0.37
C THR A 33 -5.12 12.33 0.17
N GLY A 34 -6.23 11.65 -0.14
CA GLY A 34 -7.58 12.20 -0.06
C GLY A 34 -8.52 11.61 -1.08
N ARG A 35 -9.61 12.35 -1.30
CA ARG A 35 -10.73 11.94 -2.16
C ARG A 35 -11.11 13.04 -3.16
N ILE A 36 -11.44 12.63 -4.38
CA ILE A 36 -12.13 13.43 -5.40
C ILE A 36 -13.31 12.60 -5.94
N GLY A 37 -14.54 13.09 -5.85
CA GLY A 37 -15.70 12.32 -6.30
C GLY A 37 -15.75 10.97 -5.60
N ASP A 38 -15.78 9.86 -6.35
CA ASP A 38 -15.75 8.49 -5.82
C ASP A 38 -14.37 7.82 -5.91
N TYR A 39 -13.32 8.60 -6.21
CA TYR A 39 -11.94 8.16 -6.17
C TYR A 39 -11.28 8.47 -4.82
N TYR A 40 -10.67 7.45 -4.22
CA TYR A 40 -9.92 7.53 -2.97
C TYR A 40 -8.48 7.12 -3.23
N PHE A 41 -7.53 7.91 -2.75
CA PHE A 41 -6.12 7.55 -2.67
C PHE A 41 -5.64 7.83 -1.25
N ILE A 42 -5.33 6.78 -0.51
CA ILE A 42 -5.13 6.84 0.93
C ILE A 42 -3.77 6.23 1.28
N ALA A 43 -2.87 7.09 1.74
CA ALA A 43 -1.59 6.75 2.31
C ALA A 43 -1.52 7.32 3.74
N GLN A 44 -0.58 6.84 4.56
CA GLN A 44 -0.24 7.44 5.86
C GLN A 44 -1.44 7.70 6.79
N TRP A 45 -2.45 6.84 6.74
CA TRP A 45 -3.73 7.03 7.43
C TRP A 45 -3.82 6.28 8.76
N PHE A 46 -2.90 5.35 8.99
CA PHE A 46 -2.84 4.49 10.17
C PHE A 46 -1.68 4.91 11.10
N PRO A 47 -1.82 4.74 12.42
CA PRO A 47 -0.74 4.98 13.37
C PRO A 47 0.45 4.05 13.11
N LYS A 48 1.66 4.62 13.02
CA LYS A 48 2.91 3.87 12.88
C LYS A 48 3.68 3.88 14.20
N ILE A 49 4.35 2.78 14.50
CA ILE A 49 5.27 2.67 15.64
C ILE A 49 6.54 3.47 15.30
N GLY A 50 7.04 4.26 16.25
CA GLY A 50 8.31 4.96 16.07
C GLY A 50 9.46 3.97 15.94
N VAL A 51 10.54 4.35 15.26
CA VAL A 51 11.72 3.48 15.11
C VAL A 51 12.63 3.66 16.32
N LEU A 52 13.10 2.57 16.93
CA LEU A 52 14.05 2.65 18.04
C LEU A 52 15.48 2.77 17.49
N GLU A 53 16.14 3.89 17.78
CA GLU A 53 17.53 4.15 17.43
C GLU A 53 18.40 4.24 18.70
N ASP A 54 19.72 4.31 18.54
CA ASP A 54 20.67 4.46 19.67
C ASP A 54 20.38 5.70 20.54
N ALA A 55 19.84 6.77 19.93
CA ALA A 55 19.45 8.00 20.61
C ALA A 55 18.03 7.94 21.25
N GLY A 56 17.32 6.82 21.09
CA GLY A 56 15.95 6.61 21.56
C GLY A 56 14.93 6.48 20.43
N TRP A 57 13.65 6.64 20.77
CA TRP A 57 12.55 6.51 19.80
C TRP A 57 12.48 7.70 18.84
N ASN A 58 12.58 7.42 17.55
CA ASN A 58 12.36 8.38 16.48
C ASN A 58 10.86 8.48 16.15
N CYS A 59 10.24 9.52 16.68
CA CYS A 59 8.81 9.81 16.53
C CYS A 59 8.59 11.23 15.99
N HIS A 60 9.46 11.70 15.10
CA HIS A 60 9.34 13.03 14.53
C HIS A 60 8.00 13.16 13.79
N GLN A 61 7.37 14.32 13.92
CA GLN A 61 6.10 14.56 13.24
C GLN A 61 6.35 14.76 11.75
N PHE A 62 5.42 14.28 10.93
CA PHE A 62 5.44 14.58 9.50
C PHE A 62 5.45 16.09 9.28
N HIS A 63 6.34 16.55 8.41
CA HIS A 63 6.33 17.90 7.89
C HIS A 63 6.54 17.86 6.37
N ALA A 64 6.04 18.86 5.64
CA ALA A 64 6.02 18.81 4.17
C ALA A 64 7.41 18.65 3.50
N ALA A 65 8.50 18.95 4.22
CA ALA A 65 9.87 18.78 3.75
C ALA A 65 10.57 17.49 4.23
N THR A 66 9.89 16.57 4.90
CA THR A 66 10.43 15.26 5.32
C THR A 66 9.75 14.14 4.57
N GLU A 67 10.45 13.01 4.54
CA GLU A 67 9.88 11.72 4.18
C GLU A 67 9.64 10.87 5.42
N PHE A 68 8.95 9.74 5.22
CA PHE A 68 8.54 8.84 6.29
C PHE A 68 9.70 7.97 6.74
N PHE A 69 9.78 7.76 8.05
CA PHE A 69 10.72 6.84 8.65
C PHE A 69 9.95 5.79 9.45
N ALA A 70 10.15 4.53 9.08
CA ALA A 70 9.51 3.37 9.68
C ALA A 70 10.39 2.14 9.38
N ASP A 71 10.32 1.15 10.26
CA ASP A 71 10.88 -0.17 9.98
C ASP A 71 10.09 -0.90 8.89
N PHE A 72 10.74 -1.88 8.27
CA PHE A 72 10.05 -2.82 7.39
C PHE A 72 9.17 -3.75 8.20
N GLY A 73 8.00 -4.07 7.66
CA GLY A 73 7.01 -4.91 8.32
C GLY A 73 6.24 -5.80 7.35
N VAL A 74 5.51 -6.72 7.96
CA VAL A 74 4.51 -7.55 7.30
C VAL A 74 3.14 -6.95 7.56
N TYR A 75 2.42 -6.63 6.48
CA TYR A 75 1.07 -6.08 6.54
C TYR A 75 0.07 -7.13 6.09
N ASP A 76 -0.93 -7.39 6.93
CA ASP A 76 -2.11 -8.22 6.64
C ASP A 76 -3.35 -7.37 6.89
N VAL A 77 -3.94 -6.84 5.80
CA VAL A 77 -4.92 -5.75 5.88
C VAL A 77 -6.22 -6.20 5.23
N SER A 78 -7.32 -6.08 5.98
CA SER A 78 -8.67 -6.26 5.45
C SER A 78 -9.35 -4.92 5.22
N LEU A 79 -9.71 -4.63 3.97
CA LEU A 79 -10.38 -3.40 3.55
C LEU A 79 -11.84 -3.70 3.18
N THR A 80 -12.79 -3.08 3.86
CA THR A 80 -14.21 -3.20 3.52
C THR A 80 -14.68 -1.94 2.80
N VAL A 81 -15.13 -2.09 1.56
CA VAL A 81 -15.57 -1.02 0.67
C VAL A 81 -16.98 -1.32 0.13
N PRO A 82 -17.70 -0.36 -0.49
CA PRO A 82 -18.95 -0.67 -1.14
C PRO A 82 -18.78 -1.75 -2.23
N ALA A 83 -19.80 -2.60 -2.38
CA ALA A 83 -19.73 -3.70 -3.34
C ALA A 83 -19.55 -3.16 -4.78
N GLY A 84 -18.74 -3.86 -5.57
CA GLY A 84 -18.42 -3.48 -6.96
C GLY A 84 -17.27 -2.48 -7.10
N TRP A 85 -16.74 -1.93 -5.99
CA TRP A 85 -15.60 -1.04 -6.05
C TRP A 85 -14.30 -1.81 -6.25
N VAL A 86 -13.46 -1.32 -7.18
CA VAL A 86 -12.12 -1.86 -7.40
C VAL A 86 -11.20 -1.32 -6.32
N VAL A 87 -10.35 -2.18 -5.77
CA VAL A 87 -9.37 -1.83 -4.73
C VAL A 87 -7.96 -2.15 -5.22
N GLY A 88 -7.08 -1.15 -5.16
CA GLY A 88 -5.64 -1.30 -5.28
C GLY A 88 -4.99 -1.07 -3.92
N ALA A 89 -3.96 -1.84 -3.57
CA ALA A 89 -3.22 -1.62 -2.34
C ALA A 89 -1.79 -2.15 -2.44
N THR A 90 -0.95 -1.78 -1.48
CA THR A 90 0.36 -2.40 -1.29
C THR A 90 0.21 -3.92 -1.13
N GLY A 91 1.06 -4.68 -1.82
CA GLY A 91 1.08 -6.15 -1.77
C GLY A 91 0.13 -6.79 -2.77
N VAL A 92 -0.35 -7.98 -2.42
CA VAL A 92 -1.21 -8.82 -3.27
C VAL A 92 -2.50 -9.19 -2.54
N LEU A 93 -3.55 -9.48 -3.30
CA LEU A 93 -4.76 -10.08 -2.73
C LEU A 93 -4.41 -11.46 -2.15
N ALA A 94 -4.70 -11.65 -0.86
CA ALA A 94 -4.47 -12.91 -0.17
C ALA A 94 -5.56 -13.96 -0.49
N SER A 95 -6.73 -13.50 -0.93
CA SER A 95 -7.87 -14.33 -1.33
C SER A 95 -8.82 -13.50 -2.22
N PRO A 96 -9.71 -14.15 -2.99
CA PRO A 96 -10.80 -13.45 -3.66
C PRO A 96 -11.61 -12.60 -2.66
N PRO A 97 -12.13 -11.43 -3.08
CA PRO A 97 -12.94 -10.59 -2.20
C PRO A 97 -14.17 -11.35 -1.68
N ALA A 98 -14.41 -11.25 -0.37
CA ALA A 98 -15.55 -11.87 0.27
C ALA A 98 -16.71 -10.87 0.36
N GLN A 99 -17.94 -11.34 0.20
CA GLN A 99 -19.11 -10.52 0.54
C GLN A 99 -19.11 -10.33 2.06
N ALA A 100 -19.17 -9.07 2.50
CA ALA A 100 -19.23 -8.77 3.92
C ALA A 100 -20.61 -9.14 4.49
N THR A 101 -20.78 -8.97 5.80
CA THR A 101 -22.04 -9.28 6.51
C THR A 101 -23.27 -8.57 5.92
N SER A 102 -23.09 -7.47 5.19
CA SER A 102 -24.12 -6.82 4.37
C SER A 102 -23.86 -7.05 2.88
N SER A 103 -24.91 -7.24 2.08
CA SER A 103 -24.81 -7.37 0.62
C SER A 103 -24.31 -6.09 -0.06
N ALA A 104 -24.26 -4.95 0.64
CA ALA A 104 -23.86 -3.65 0.12
C ALA A 104 -22.33 -3.42 0.10
N THR A 105 -21.54 -4.32 0.69
CA THR A 105 -20.09 -4.15 0.88
C THR A 105 -19.31 -5.43 0.58
N THR A 106 -18.06 -5.28 0.15
CA THR A 106 -17.10 -6.38 -0.04
C THR A 106 -15.84 -6.13 0.77
N THR A 107 -15.24 -7.20 1.28
CA THR A 107 -13.98 -7.16 2.03
C THR A 107 -12.85 -7.76 1.19
N HIS A 108 -11.79 -6.98 1.00
CA HIS A 108 -10.58 -7.34 0.28
C HIS A 108 -9.43 -7.52 1.26
N ARG A 109 -8.80 -8.69 1.28
CA ARG A 109 -7.64 -8.95 2.16
C ARG A 109 -6.36 -8.85 1.35
N PHE A 110 -5.47 -7.95 1.74
CA PHE A 110 -4.15 -7.76 1.13
C PHE A 110 -3.06 -8.23 2.08
N ARG A 111 -2.01 -8.82 1.51
CA ARG A 111 -0.77 -9.16 2.22
C ARG A 111 0.43 -8.55 1.52
N ALA A 112 1.29 -7.92 2.29
CA ALA A 112 2.58 -7.40 1.84
C ALA A 112 3.65 -7.77 2.86
N ASP A 113 4.71 -8.45 2.42
CA ASP A 113 5.81 -8.88 3.28
C ASP A 113 7.02 -7.98 2.99
N ASP A 114 7.78 -7.64 4.03
CA ASP A 114 8.99 -6.81 3.95
C ASP A 114 8.79 -5.49 3.19
N VAL A 115 7.78 -4.70 3.58
CA VAL A 115 7.52 -3.36 3.03
C VAL A 115 7.58 -2.28 4.13
N HIS A 116 7.96 -1.06 3.74
CA HIS A 116 8.08 0.08 4.68
C HIS A 116 6.74 0.76 5.01
N ASP A 117 5.73 0.60 4.14
CA ASP A 117 4.45 1.29 4.29
C ASP A 117 3.32 0.59 3.53
N PHE A 118 2.09 0.93 3.90
CA PHE A 118 0.87 0.47 3.26
C PHE A 118 0.03 1.64 2.75
N ALA A 119 -0.30 1.61 1.47
CA ALA A 119 -1.23 2.54 0.84
C ALA A 119 -2.34 1.76 0.12
N TRP A 120 -3.47 2.39 -0.08
CA TRP A 120 -4.58 1.83 -0.83
C TRP A 120 -5.35 2.89 -1.61
N THR A 121 -6.01 2.45 -2.66
CA THR A 121 -6.85 3.26 -3.52
C THR A 121 -8.13 2.50 -3.85
N SER A 122 -9.22 3.22 -4.07
CA SER A 122 -10.45 2.61 -4.53
C SER A 122 -11.30 3.59 -5.34
N SER A 123 -11.93 3.06 -6.38
CA SER A 123 -12.88 3.76 -7.23
C SER A 123 -13.83 2.73 -7.86
N PRO A 124 -15.13 3.03 -8.02
CA PRO A 124 -16.02 2.21 -8.83
C PRO A 124 -15.69 2.28 -10.32
N ASP A 125 -15.01 3.35 -10.76
CA ASP A 125 -14.79 3.65 -12.18
C ASP A 125 -13.47 3.09 -12.72
N PHE A 126 -12.63 2.50 -11.86
CA PHE A 126 -11.32 2.00 -12.29
C PHE A 126 -11.45 0.95 -13.39
N LEU A 127 -10.69 1.18 -14.46
CA LEU A 127 -10.35 0.17 -15.44
C LEU A 127 -9.12 -0.59 -14.95
N GLU A 128 -9.29 -1.88 -14.70
CA GLU A 128 -8.20 -2.77 -14.33
C GLU A 128 -7.61 -3.44 -15.56
N ARG A 129 -6.27 -3.43 -15.68
CA ARG A 129 -5.50 -4.16 -16.68
C ARG A 129 -4.34 -4.87 -16.02
N THR A 130 -3.96 -6.02 -16.56
CA THR A 130 -2.83 -6.79 -16.05
C THR A 130 -1.94 -7.25 -17.20
N GLU A 131 -0.63 -7.12 -17.02
CA GLU A 131 0.38 -7.73 -17.87
C GLU A 131 1.40 -8.47 -17.02
N ARG A 132 2.13 -9.39 -17.64
CA ARG A 132 3.23 -10.10 -16.98
C ARG A 132 4.57 -9.63 -17.54
N PHE A 133 5.47 -9.29 -16.64
CA PHE A 133 6.87 -9.06 -16.93
C PHE A 133 7.64 -10.37 -16.79
N GLU A 134 8.39 -10.73 -17.83
CA GLU A 134 9.33 -11.84 -17.83
C GLU A 134 10.58 -11.41 -18.62
N GLU A 135 11.75 -11.54 -18.00
CA GLU A 135 13.05 -11.27 -18.62
C GLU A 135 14.05 -12.32 -18.08
N PRO A 136 14.83 -12.98 -18.94
CA PRO A 136 15.80 -13.97 -18.49
C PRO A 136 16.76 -13.41 -17.42
N GLY A 137 16.91 -14.12 -16.31
CA GLY A 137 17.75 -13.70 -15.19
C GLY A 137 17.08 -12.75 -14.20
N LEU A 138 15.85 -12.31 -14.45
CA LEU A 138 15.02 -11.55 -13.51
C LEU A 138 13.79 -12.37 -13.10
N GLY A 139 13.24 -12.06 -11.91
CA GLY A 139 12.00 -12.66 -11.45
C GLY A 139 10.79 -12.19 -12.27
N ALA A 140 9.81 -13.07 -12.47
CA ALA A 140 8.54 -12.70 -13.08
C ALA A 140 7.76 -11.78 -12.14
N VAL A 141 7.16 -10.72 -12.70
CA VAL A 141 6.38 -9.74 -11.94
C VAL A 141 5.04 -9.52 -12.64
N GLU A 142 3.95 -9.63 -11.88
CA GLU A 142 2.63 -9.20 -12.34
C GLU A 142 2.55 -7.68 -12.28
N MET A 143 2.30 -7.04 -13.41
CA MET A 143 2.05 -5.61 -13.50
C MET A 143 0.54 -5.42 -13.51
N ARG A 144 -0.01 -4.88 -12.42
CA ARG A 144 -1.43 -4.52 -12.29
C ARG A 144 -1.57 -3.01 -12.46
N LEU A 145 -2.44 -2.58 -13.36
CA LEU A 145 -2.67 -1.18 -13.68
C LEU A 145 -4.13 -0.82 -13.41
N LEU A 146 -4.32 0.21 -12.59
CA LEU A 146 -5.62 0.81 -12.28
C LEU A 146 -5.67 2.21 -12.89
N LEU A 147 -6.56 2.40 -13.85
CA LEU A 147 -6.71 3.65 -14.61
C LEU A 147 -8.10 4.22 -14.42
N GLN A 148 -8.21 5.55 -14.43
CA GLN A 148 -9.50 6.18 -14.65
C GLN A 148 -9.92 6.06 -16.13
N PRO A 149 -11.22 5.99 -16.45
CA PRO A 149 -11.69 5.80 -17.82
C PRO A 149 -11.18 6.85 -18.82
N GLU A 150 -10.98 8.09 -18.36
CA GLU A 150 -10.48 9.21 -19.18
C GLU A 150 -9.05 8.97 -19.67
N HIS A 151 -8.31 8.06 -19.04
CA HIS A 151 -6.92 7.73 -19.36
C HIS A 151 -6.76 6.31 -19.91
N ALA A 152 -7.85 5.69 -20.39
CA ALA A 152 -7.81 4.32 -20.93
C ALA A 152 -6.78 4.15 -22.07
N ASP A 153 -6.56 5.20 -22.87
CA ASP A 153 -5.60 5.25 -23.97
C ASP A 153 -4.13 5.28 -23.51
N GLN A 154 -3.89 5.49 -22.21
CA GLN A 154 -2.56 5.57 -21.61
C GLN A 154 -2.07 4.21 -21.07
N ALA A 155 -2.86 3.14 -21.16
CA ALA A 155 -2.48 1.83 -20.62
C ALA A 155 -1.11 1.35 -21.12
N ASP A 156 -0.89 1.37 -22.43
CA ASP A 156 0.33 0.87 -23.06
C ASP A 156 1.58 1.65 -22.63
N ARG A 157 1.47 2.96 -22.40
CA ARG A 157 2.61 3.76 -21.91
C ARG A 157 2.98 3.39 -20.48
N HIS A 158 2.01 3.10 -19.61
CA HIS A 158 2.28 2.69 -18.23
C HIS A 158 2.94 1.31 -18.17
N PHE A 159 2.45 0.35 -18.96
CA PHE A 159 3.09 -0.96 -19.05
C PHE A 159 4.49 -0.88 -19.66
N SER A 160 4.67 -0.10 -20.72
CA SER A 160 5.99 0.09 -21.35
C SER A 160 6.99 0.71 -20.37
N ALA A 161 6.59 1.75 -19.64
CA ALA A 161 7.43 2.39 -18.64
C ALA A 161 7.77 1.45 -17.48
N THR A 162 6.78 0.71 -16.96
CA THR A 162 6.97 -0.24 -15.85
C THR A 162 7.89 -1.39 -16.28
N ARG A 163 7.70 -1.93 -17.48
CA ARG A 163 8.55 -2.98 -18.07
C ARG A 163 9.99 -2.51 -18.22
N ALA A 164 10.20 -1.28 -18.72
CA ALA A 164 11.53 -0.70 -18.84
C ALA A 164 12.20 -0.54 -17.47
N ALA A 165 11.46 -0.03 -16.47
CA ALA A 165 11.97 0.13 -15.11
C ALA A 165 12.37 -1.23 -14.49
N LEU A 166 11.49 -2.23 -14.56
CA LEU A 166 11.76 -3.58 -14.05
C LEU A 166 12.99 -4.21 -14.74
N LYS A 167 13.13 -4.04 -16.05
CA LYS A 167 14.28 -4.58 -16.81
C LYS A 167 15.59 -3.91 -16.44
N TYR A 168 15.67 -2.59 -16.57
CA TYR A 168 16.94 -1.86 -16.46
C TYR A 168 17.40 -1.77 -15.00
N TYR A 169 16.52 -1.40 -14.07
CA TYR A 169 16.87 -1.41 -12.65
C TYR A 169 17.09 -2.84 -12.13
N GLY A 170 16.32 -3.80 -12.63
CA GLY A 170 16.53 -5.23 -12.37
C GLY A 170 17.94 -5.68 -12.71
N SER A 171 18.44 -5.25 -13.86
CA SER A 171 19.77 -5.61 -14.38
C SER A 171 20.92 -4.86 -13.71
N TRP A 172 20.69 -3.63 -13.24
CA TRP A 172 21.73 -2.81 -12.61
C TRP A 172 21.87 -3.05 -11.11
N PHE A 173 20.76 -3.23 -10.41
CA PHE A 173 20.72 -3.25 -8.94
C PHE A 173 20.21 -4.56 -8.35
N GLY A 174 19.54 -5.39 -9.15
CA GLY A 174 18.97 -6.67 -8.72
C GLY A 174 17.48 -6.76 -9.01
N ALA A 175 16.98 -8.00 -9.11
CA ALA A 175 15.59 -8.27 -9.44
C ALA A 175 14.62 -7.60 -8.45
N TYR A 176 13.48 -7.14 -8.97
CA TYR A 176 12.41 -6.62 -8.14
C TYR A 176 11.94 -7.71 -7.16
N PRO A 177 11.93 -7.44 -5.84
CA PRO A 177 11.79 -8.50 -4.83
C PRO A 177 10.35 -9.00 -4.66
N TYR A 178 9.35 -8.28 -5.20
CA TYR A 178 7.94 -8.60 -5.02
C TYR A 178 7.32 -9.21 -6.28
N ARG A 179 6.30 -10.05 -6.09
CA ARG A 179 5.61 -10.76 -7.18
C ARG A 179 4.68 -9.89 -8.02
N GLN A 180 4.28 -8.74 -7.48
CA GLN A 180 3.35 -7.81 -8.12
C GLN A 180 3.83 -6.37 -7.93
N ILE A 181 3.65 -5.56 -8.96
CA ILE A 181 3.69 -4.11 -8.88
C ILE A 181 2.31 -3.58 -9.30
N THR A 182 1.73 -2.70 -8.49
CA THR A 182 0.47 -2.03 -8.81
C THR A 182 0.74 -0.58 -9.16
N VAL A 183 0.34 -0.19 -10.35
CA VAL A 183 0.43 1.17 -10.88
C VAL A 183 -0.97 1.77 -10.84
N VAL A 184 -1.07 2.99 -10.31
CA VAL A 184 -2.31 3.76 -10.22
C VAL A 184 -2.04 5.09 -10.93
N ASP A 185 -2.92 5.47 -11.84
CA ASP A 185 -2.86 6.74 -12.58
C ASP A 185 -3.92 7.74 -12.08
#